data_AF-A0A3S4INX2-F1
#
_entry.id   AF-A0A3S4INX2-F1
#
_cell.length_a   1.000
_cell.length_b   1.000
_cell.length_c   1.000
_cell.angle_alpha   90.00
_cell.angle_beta   90.00
_cell.angle_gamma   90.00
#
_symmetry.space_group_name_H-M   'P 1'
#
loop_
_entity.id
_entity.type
_entity.pdbx_description
1 polymer ?
#
loop_
_entity_poly.entity_id
_entity_poly.type
_entity_poly.pdbx_seq_one_letter_code
_entity_poly.pdbx_strand_id
1 'polypeptide(L)' 'MGLTAGMLLKDIRISHAFIGSCTNGRIEDLRAVAKVLEGRKIASHVRGIIVPGSTMVRRQAEEEGLAKIFIAAGF' A
#
# COMPACT_ATOMS: atom_id res chain seq x y z
N MET A 1 7.53 21.30 3.22
CA MET A 1 7.05 20.50 2.07
C MET A 1 8.03 20.48 0.89
N GLY A 2 9.00 21.42 0.77
CA GLY A 2 10.04 21.34 -0.27
C GLY A 2 9.50 21.48 -1.70
N LEU A 3 8.30 22.05 -1.85
CA LEU A 3 7.64 22.24 -3.13
C LEU A 3 7.90 23.65 -3.65
N THR A 4 8.05 23.77 -4.97
CA THR A 4 8.17 25.04 -5.68
C THR A 4 7.02 25.19 -6.67
N ALA A 5 6.59 26.44 -6.91
CA ALA A 5 5.54 26.70 -7.89
C ALA A 5 5.98 26.26 -9.29
N GLY A 6 5.08 25.59 -10.03
CA GLY A 6 5.38 25.05 -11.35
C GLY A 6 6.09 23.69 -11.37
N MET A 7 6.44 23.13 -10.20
CA MET A 7 7.01 21.79 -10.10
C MET A 7 5.99 20.74 -10.59
N LEU A 8 6.43 19.82 -11.46
CA LEU A 8 5.56 18.76 -11.95
C LEU A 8 5.37 17.70 -10.86
N LEU A 9 4.17 17.13 -10.77
CA LEU A 9 3.86 16.10 -9.77
C LEU A 9 4.79 14.89 -9.83
N LYS A 10 5.24 14.51 -11.03
CA LYS A 10 6.16 13.39 -11.24
C LYS A 10 7.56 13.63 -10.67
N ASP A 11 7.94 14.89 -10.46
CA ASP A 11 9.24 15.26 -9.90
C ASP A 11 9.22 15.24 -8.36
N ILE A 12 8.02 15.12 -7.76
CA ILE A 12 7.85 15.05 -6.31
C ILE A 12 8.21 13.65 -5.84
N ARG A 13 9.29 13.57 -5.06
CA ARG A 13 9.72 12.31 -4.46
C ARG A 13 8.69 11.81 -3.44
N ILE A 14 8.22 10.59 -3.64
CA ILE A 14 7.33 9.90 -2.70
C ILE A 14 8.15 9.45 -1.49
N SER A 15 7.65 9.73 -0.28
CA SER A 15 8.25 9.28 0.97
C SER A 15 7.40 8.22 1.69
N HIS A 16 6.09 8.23 1.46
CA HIS A 16 5.14 7.35 2.14
C HIS A 16 4.10 6.85 1.14
N ALA A 17 3.74 5.57 1.26
CA ALA A 17 2.63 4.96 0.53
C ALA A 17 1.68 4.34 1.55
N PHE A 18 0.45 4.87 1.64
CA PHE A 18 -0.57 4.41 2.57
C PHE A 18 -1.72 3.76 1.80
N ILE A 19 -2.11 2.57 2.20
CA ILE A 19 -3.18 1.79 1.58
C ILE A 19 -4.22 1.46 2.65
N GLY A 20 -5.45 1.94 2.46
CA GLY A 20 -6.55 1.81 3.42
C GLY A 20 -7.10 3.18 3.83
N SER A 21 -8.36 3.24 4.22
CA SER A 21 -9.00 4.44 4.78
C SER A 21 -10.38 4.07 5.33
N CYS A 22 -11.15 5.01 5.85
CA CYS A 22 -12.56 4.78 6.18
C CYS A 22 -13.45 4.53 4.95
N THR A 23 -12.98 4.84 3.75
CA THR A 23 -13.70 4.66 2.48
C THR A 23 -13.18 3.47 1.66
N ASN A 24 -12.06 2.86 2.07
CA ASN A 24 -11.35 1.79 1.34
C ASN A 24 -10.91 0.67 2.30
N GLY A 25 -10.16 -0.31 1.81
CA GLY A 25 -9.61 -1.39 2.64
C GLY A 25 -10.56 -2.57 2.76
N ARG A 26 -11.44 -2.76 1.78
CA ARG A 26 -12.20 -4.00 1.59
C ARG A 26 -11.25 -5.11 1.11
N ILE A 27 -11.68 -6.36 1.20
CA ILE A 27 -10.84 -7.48 0.74
C ILE A 27 -10.50 -7.36 -0.76
N GLU A 28 -11.42 -6.85 -1.57
CA GLU A 28 -11.23 -6.62 -3.01
C GLU A 28 -10.10 -5.62 -3.29
N ASP A 29 -10.01 -4.56 -2.48
CA ASP A 29 -8.94 -3.56 -2.56
C ASP A 29 -7.59 -4.22 -2.25
N LEU A 30 -7.52 -5.03 -1.18
CA LEU A 30 -6.30 -5.73 -0.79
C LEU A 30 -5.85 -6.74 -1.85
N ARG A 31 -6.78 -7.45 -2.48
CA ARG A 31 -6.48 -8.35 -3.61
C ARG A 31 -5.94 -7.59 -4.82
N ALA A 32 -6.50 -6.43 -5.14
CA ALA A 32 -6.01 -5.59 -6.23
C ALA A 32 -4.59 -5.09 -5.95
N VAL A 33 -4.31 -4.68 -4.72
CA VAL A 33 -2.97 -4.29 -4.27
C VAL A 33 -1.99 -5.46 -4.36
N ALA A 34 -2.39 -6.64 -3.91
CA ALA A 34 -1.53 -7.84 -3.97
C ALA A 34 -1.12 -8.16 -5.40
N LYS A 35 -2.03 -8.06 -6.38
CA LYS A 35 -1.71 -8.24 -7.81
C LYS A 35 -0.67 -7.25 -8.33
N VAL A 36 -0.67 -6.02 -7.83
CA VAL A 36 0.33 -5.00 -8.24
C VAL A 36 1.68 -5.25 -7.58
N LEU A 37 1.67 -5.72 -6.33
CA LEU A 37 2.86 -5.92 -5.51
C LEU A 37 3.54 -7.29 -5.73
N GLU A 38 2.85 -8.25 -6.34
CA GLU A 38 3.42 -9.56 -6.61
C GLU A 38 4.71 -9.45 -7.45
N GLY A 39 5.80 -10.00 -6.90
CA GLY A 39 7.14 -9.92 -7.50
C GLY A 39 7.79 -8.53 -7.48
N ARG A 40 7.18 -7.53 -6.84
CA ARG A 40 7.70 -6.15 -6.73
C ARG A 40 7.98 -5.81 -5.27
N LYS A 41 8.85 -4.81 -5.07
CA LYS A 41 9.14 -4.23 -3.76
C LYS A 41 9.00 -2.72 -3.84
N ILE A 42 8.57 -2.12 -2.75
CA ILE A 42 8.60 -0.67 -2.62
C ILE A 42 10.05 -0.17 -2.61
N ALA A 43 10.26 1.08 -3.02
CA ALA A 43 11.57 1.69 -2.95
C ALA A 43 12.03 1.77 -1.48
N SER A 44 13.31 1.50 -1.22
CA SER A 44 13.88 1.40 0.14
C SER A 44 13.70 2.64 1.03
N HIS A 45 13.47 3.80 0.42
CA HIS A 45 13.27 5.07 1.12
C HIS A 45 11.79 5.42 1.33
N VAL A 46 10.88 4.60 0.79
CA VAL A 46 9.44 4.80 0.93
C VAL A 46 8.96 3.95 2.09
N ARG A 47 8.22 4.57 3.01
CA ARG A 47 7.52 3.85 4.07
C ARG A 47 6.16 3.38 3.57
N GLY A 48 6.00 2.07 3.40
CA GLY A 48 4.71 1.44 3.13
C GLY A 48 3.91 1.29 4.42
N ILE A 49 2.60 1.51 4.34
CA ILE A 49 1.64 1.21 5.41
C ILE A 49 0.37 0.66 4.77
N ILE A 50 -0.09 -0.50 5.23
CA ILE A 50 -1.37 -1.09 4.80
C ILE A 50 -2.30 -1.29 5.99
N VAL A 51 -3.52 -0.77 5.90
CA VAL A 51 -4.52 -0.81 6.96
C VAL A 51 -5.83 -1.39 6.39
N PRO A 52 -6.22 -2.61 6.80
CA PRO A 52 -7.50 -3.17 6.41
C PRO A 52 -8.67 -2.39 7.03
N GLY A 53 -9.79 -2.32 6.33
CA GLY A 53 -10.96 -1.54 6.78
C GLY A 53 -11.67 -2.12 8.01
N SER A 54 -11.40 -3.39 8.35
CA SER A 54 -11.88 -4.02 9.59
C SER A 54 -11.03 -5.23 9.99
N THR A 55 -11.20 -5.70 11.23
CA THR A 55 -10.55 -6.92 11.73
C THR A 55 -10.95 -8.16 10.94
N MET A 56 -12.19 -8.21 10.44
CA MET A 56 -12.68 -9.29 9.58
C MET A 56 -11.92 -9.34 8.26
N VAL A 57 -11.73 -8.18 7.62
CA VAL A 57 -10.96 -8.08 6.37
C VAL A 57 -9.49 -8.43 6.61
N ARG A 58 -8.91 -8.01 7.74
CA ARG A 58 -7.54 -8.40 8.12
C ARG A 58 -7.39 -9.92 8.15
N ARG A 59 -8.27 -10.60 8.89
CA ARG A 59 -8.24 -12.05 9.04
C ARG A 59 -8.41 -12.75 7.69
N GLN A 60 -9.34 -12.27 6.87
CA GLN A 60 -9.54 -12.82 5.53
C GLN A 60 -8.29 -12.65 4.64
N ALA A 61 -7.64 -11.48 4.69
CA ALA A 61 -6.40 -11.25 3.95
C ALA A 61 -5.23 -12.12 4.42
N GLU A 62 -5.17 -12.45 5.72
CA GLU A 62 -4.21 -13.38 6.29
C GLU A 62 -4.50 -14.83 5.84
N GLU A 63 -5.76 -15.26 5.88
CA GLU A 63 -6.22 -16.58 5.44
C GLU A 63 -5.99 -16.80 3.93
N GLU A 64 -6.18 -15.76 3.11
CA GLU A 64 -5.88 -15.78 1.68
C GLU A 64 -4.38 -15.66 1.36
N GLY A 65 -3.53 -15.43 2.36
CA GLY A 65 -2.08 -15.28 2.18
C GLY A 65 -1.64 -13.92 1.61
N LEU A 66 -2.55 -12.97 1.43
CA LEU A 66 -2.25 -11.63 0.92
C LEU A 66 -1.26 -10.89 1.82
N ALA A 67 -1.36 -11.09 3.13
CA ALA A 67 -0.43 -10.51 4.12
C ALA A 67 1.04 -10.85 3.80
N LYS A 68 1.33 -12.06 3.31
CA LYS A 68 2.70 -12.47 2.95
C LYS A 68 3.24 -11.68 1.77
N ILE A 69 2.38 -11.37 0.79
CA ILE A 69 2.74 -10.57 -0.39
C ILE A 69 3.08 -9.14 0.05
N PHE A 70 2.28 -8.56 0.94
CA PHE A 70 2.52 -7.21 1.45
C PHE A 70 3.85 -7.11 2.21
N ILE A 71 4.11 -8.04 3.12
CA ILE A 71 5.36 -8.10 3.88
C ILE A 71 6.55 -8.29 2.93
N ALA A 72 6.44 -9.19 1.94
CA ALA A 72 7.50 -9.42 0.96
C ALA A 72 7.79 -8.18 0.09
N ALA A 73 6.75 -7.39 -0.20
CA ALA A 73 6.85 -6.14 -0.94
C ALA A 73 7.39 -4.97 -0.09
N GLY A 74 7.46 -5.11 1.23
CA GLY A 74 7.97 -4.10 2.17
C GLY A 74 6.90 -3.21 2.81
N PHE A 75 5.63 -3.63 2.81
CA PHE A 75 4.53 -2.97 3.52
C PHE A 75 4.36 -3.47 4.96
#